data_AF-A0A935HWN3-F1
#
_entry.id   AF-A0A935HWN3-F1
#
_cell.length_a   1.000
_cell.length_b   1.000
_cell.length_c   1.000
_cell.angle_alpha   90.00
_cell.angle_beta   90.00
_cell.angle_gamma   90.00
#
_symmetry.space_group_name_H-M   'P 1'
#
loop_
_entity.id
_entity.type
_entity.pdbx_description
1 polymer ?
#
loop_
_entity_poly.entity_id
_entity_poly.type
_entity_poly.pdbx_seq_one_letter_code
_entity_poly.pdbx_strand_id
1 'polypeptide(L)'
;MLLSSMVSNAGVRVISSLGTNPTANYNTLKDAFDAINLGVKHKGVIEIQIQSNTVEVPSTSATLNSNGAGPASYSSIKIYPTIDAVSISGNPLAGFGVIQLNGADNVTIEGDNPNTGGDNRNLTINSTASANITGNSVIRIAVSTAVTSVDNIKIHNCNLNGNVTGGNSSSKTSTASSSSFSFGIAVVTEVQLLQVFRLLLLQQLQTLLRP
;
A
#
# COMPACT_ATOMS: atom_id res chain seq x y z
N MET A 1 -4.48 16.02 39.04
CA MET A 1 -4.79 14.97 38.06
C MET A 1 -3.57 14.88 37.15
N LEU A 2 -2.73 13.86 37.32
CA LEU A 2 -1.54 13.69 36.49
C LEU A 2 -2.05 13.39 35.08
N LEU A 3 -1.89 14.34 34.16
CA LEU A 3 -2.17 14.11 32.75
C LEU A 3 -1.04 13.19 32.27
N SER A 4 -1.22 11.88 32.42
CA SER A 4 -0.39 10.89 31.73
C SER A 4 -0.48 11.27 30.26
N SER A 5 0.59 11.85 29.73
CA SER A 5 0.70 12.08 28.29
C SER A 5 0.42 10.74 27.66
N MET A 6 -0.66 10.64 26.89
CA MET A 6 -0.94 9.50 26.03
C MET A 6 0.26 9.49 25.09
N VAL A 7 1.33 8.77 25.42
CA VAL A 7 2.36 8.47 24.44
C VAL A 7 1.59 7.63 23.44
N SER A 8 1.18 8.25 22.33
CA SER A 8 0.77 7.49 21.17
C SER A 8 1.97 6.60 20.88
N ASN A 9 1.82 5.30 21.13
CA ASN A 9 2.85 4.35 20.75
C ASN A 9 2.86 4.34 19.23
N ALA A 10 3.65 5.23 18.65
CA ALA A 10 3.70 5.44 17.22
C ALA A 10 4.24 4.16 16.58
N GLY A 11 3.43 3.53 15.74
CA GLY A 11 3.81 2.27 15.10
C GLY A 11 4.82 2.43 13.97
N VAL A 12 5.05 3.67 13.52
CA VAL A 12 5.93 3.97 12.38
C VAL A 12 6.84 5.14 12.69
N ARG A 13 8.15 5.00 12.43
CA ARG A 13 9.11 6.10 12.47
C ARG A 13 9.67 6.37 11.09
N VAL A 14 9.68 7.63 10.69
CA VAL A 14 10.26 8.10 9.43
C VAL A 14 11.55 8.84 9.75
N ILE A 15 12.62 8.50 9.03
CA ILE A 15 13.91 9.19 9.04
C ILE A 15 14.19 9.60 7.59
N SER A 16 14.49 10.86 7.34
CA SER A 16 14.79 11.36 6.00
C SER A 16 16.03 12.24 5.99
N SER A 17 16.70 12.31 4.82
CA SER A 17 17.95 13.07 4.68
C SER A 17 17.72 14.58 4.52
N LEU A 18 16.52 14.99 4.13
CA LEU A 18 16.13 16.37 3.87
C LEU A 18 14.70 16.62 4.38
N GLY A 19 14.31 17.89 4.47
CA GLY A 19 12.97 18.30 4.91
C GLY A 19 13.01 19.11 6.20
N THR A 20 11.87 19.71 6.56
CA THR A 20 11.81 20.58 7.75
C THR A 20 11.73 19.79 9.06
N ASN A 21 11.34 18.51 9.00
CA ASN A 21 11.34 17.63 10.16
C ASN A 21 11.79 16.22 9.74
N PRO A 22 13.10 16.01 9.59
CA PRO A 22 13.64 14.78 9.02
C PRO A 22 13.42 13.54 9.90
N THR A 23 12.96 13.67 11.14
CA THR A 23 12.62 12.50 11.98
C THR A 23 11.28 12.72 12.65
N ALA A 24 10.31 11.86 12.36
CA ALA A 24 8.97 11.95 12.91
C ALA A 24 8.36 10.57 13.14
N ASN A 25 7.41 10.51 14.06
CA ASN A 25 6.68 9.32 14.44
C ASN A 25 5.21 9.43 14.01
N TYR A 26 4.64 8.32 13.55
CA TYR A 26 3.29 8.20 13.00
C TYR A 26 2.60 6.97 13.57
N ASN A 27 1.28 7.01 13.67
CA ASN A 27 0.52 5.86 14.17
C ASN A 27 0.42 4.74 13.12
N THR A 28 0.39 5.12 11.84
CA THR A 28 0.18 4.21 10.71
C THR A 28 1.16 4.49 9.58
N LEU A 29 1.30 3.54 8.64
CA LEU A 29 2.11 3.77 7.44
C LEU A 29 1.43 4.80 6.54
N LYS A 30 0.10 4.82 6.51
CA LYS A 30 -0.69 5.81 5.80
C LYS A 30 -0.37 7.23 6.27
N ASP A 31 -0.36 7.50 7.57
CA ASP A 31 -0.05 8.85 8.09
C ASP A 31 1.37 9.29 7.71
N ALA A 32 2.31 8.34 7.70
CA ALA A 32 3.68 8.58 7.25
C ALA A 32 3.73 8.91 5.76
N PHE A 33 3.04 8.14 4.91
CA PHE A 33 2.94 8.40 3.48
C PHE A 33 2.23 9.72 3.17
N ASP A 34 1.14 10.06 3.87
CA ASP A 34 0.47 11.34 3.71
C ASP A 34 1.44 12.51 3.98
N ALA A 35 2.27 12.41 5.01
CA ALA A 35 3.28 13.42 5.31
C ALA A 35 4.43 13.47 4.28
N ILE A 36 4.84 12.33 3.71
CA ILE A 36 5.83 12.27 2.62
C ILE A 36 5.25 12.86 1.34
N ASN A 37 3.99 12.55 1.04
CA ASN A 37 3.27 13.04 -0.14
C ASN A 37 3.12 14.56 -0.14
N LEU A 38 3.04 15.19 1.04
CA LEU A 38 3.08 16.64 1.19
C LEU A 38 4.45 17.25 0.85
N GLY A 39 5.53 16.48 0.88
CA GLY A 39 6.85 16.92 0.40
C GLY A 39 7.57 17.99 1.23
N VAL A 40 7.00 18.42 2.36
CA VAL A 40 7.59 19.49 3.19
C VAL A 40 8.46 18.89 4.29
N LYS A 41 7.93 17.93 5.05
CA LYS A 41 8.54 17.40 6.26
C LYS A 41 9.67 16.42 5.95
N HIS A 42 9.47 15.55 4.97
CA HIS A 42 10.37 14.46 4.60
C HIS A 42 10.71 14.53 3.11
N LYS A 43 12.02 14.55 2.80
CA LYS A 43 12.56 14.63 1.43
C LYS A 43 13.87 13.85 1.32
N GLY A 44 14.32 13.63 0.09
CA GLY A 44 15.59 12.95 -0.19
C GLY A 44 15.51 11.45 0.06
N VAL A 45 16.53 10.86 0.70
CA VAL A 45 16.52 9.44 1.08
C VAL A 45 15.64 9.29 2.31
N ILE A 46 14.72 8.34 2.30
CA ILE A 46 13.77 8.13 3.39
C ILE A 46 13.81 6.67 3.85
N GLU A 47 13.97 6.47 5.15
CA GLU A 47 13.77 5.22 5.84
C GLU A 47 12.48 5.27 6.65
N ILE A 48 11.68 4.21 6.55
CA ILE A 48 10.42 4.04 7.27
C ILE A 48 10.54 2.76 8.09
N GLN A 49 10.59 2.92 9.39
CA GLN A 49 10.74 1.85 10.35
C GLN A 49 9.39 1.48 10.94
N ILE A 50 9.00 0.22 10.78
CA ILE A 50 7.81 -0.34 11.43
C ILE A 50 8.23 -0.82 12.82
N GLN A 51 7.64 -0.22 13.84
CA GLN A 51 8.02 -0.38 15.26
C GLN A 51 6.92 -1.02 16.10
N SER A 52 5.74 -1.22 15.52
CA SER A 52 4.61 -1.92 16.11
C SER A 52 3.67 -2.35 15.01
N ASN A 53 2.73 -3.23 15.33
CA ASN A 53 1.60 -3.52 14.46
C ASN A 53 0.82 -2.23 14.15
N THR A 54 0.49 -2.03 12.87
CA THR A 54 -0.36 -0.94 12.42
C THR A 54 -1.66 -1.47 11.83
N VAL A 55 -2.71 -0.67 11.97
CA VAL A 55 -3.97 -0.84 11.25
C VAL A 55 -4.19 0.43 10.44
N GLU A 56 -4.14 0.32 9.13
CA GLU A 56 -4.37 1.43 8.21
C GLU A 56 -5.84 1.86 8.29
N VAL A 57 -6.07 3.07 8.80
CA VAL A 57 -7.41 3.63 9.05
C VAL A 57 -7.51 5.08 8.57
N PRO A 58 -8.73 5.57 8.26
CA PRO A 58 -9.95 4.80 8.03
C PRO A 58 -9.95 4.17 6.63
N SER A 59 -10.24 2.86 6.52
CA SER A 59 -10.57 2.08 5.30
C SER A 59 -9.93 2.55 3.98
N THR A 60 -8.65 2.88 4.00
CA THR A 60 -7.93 3.45 2.85
C THR A 60 -6.55 2.83 2.78
N SER A 61 -6.05 2.70 1.56
CA SER A 61 -4.68 2.26 1.31
C SER A 61 -3.67 3.25 1.89
N ALA A 62 -2.56 2.73 2.39
CA ALA A 62 -1.35 3.52 2.56
C ALA A 62 -0.80 3.82 1.17
N THR A 63 -1.13 5.00 0.63
CA THR A 63 -0.75 5.42 -0.73
C THR A 63 0.46 6.33 -0.71
N LEU A 64 1.55 5.88 -1.33
CA LEU A 64 2.72 6.68 -1.65
C LEU A 64 2.63 7.15 -3.11
N ASN A 65 2.67 8.45 -3.31
CA ASN A 65 2.65 9.05 -4.65
C ASN A 65 4.06 9.22 -5.22
N SER A 66 4.12 9.35 -6.53
CA SER A 66 5.32 9.70 -7.27
C SER A 66 6.03 10.93 -6.73
N ASN A 67 7.36 10.90 -6.78
CA ASN A 67 8.24 12.05 -6.57
C ASN A 67 8.26 13.04 -7.77
N GLY A 68 7.54 12.74 -8.86
CA GLY A 68 7.53 13.54 -10.10
C GLY A 68 6.23 14.30 -10.42
N ALA A 69 5.11 14.04 -9.74
CA ALA A 69 3.79 14.64 -10.08
C ALA A 69 3.10 15.41 -8.95
N GLY A 70 3.81 15.70 -7.85
CA GLY A 70 3.26 16.43 -6.73
C GLY A 70 4.36 17.05 -5.88
N PRO A 71 4.05 17.51 -4.66
CA PRO A 71 5.07 18.10 -3.79
C PRO A 71 6.03 17.05 -3.21
N ALA A 72 5.69 15.76 -3.23
CA ALA A 72 6.57 14.65 -2.87
C ALA A 72 7.94 14.78 -3.57
N SER A 73 9.02 14.69 -2.79
CA SER A 73 10.39 14.89 -3.31
C SER A 73 11.38 13.99 -2.57
N TYR A 74 11.26 12.68 -2.80
CA TYR A 74 12.18 11.67 -2.31
C TYR A 74 13.01 11.08 -3.45
N SER A 75 14.22 10.60 -3.14
CA SER A 75 15.10 9.92 -4.08
C SER A 75 15.04 8.40 -3.93
N SER A 76 14.79 7.90 -2.71
CA SER A 76 14.54 6.49 -2.42
C SER A 76 13.76 6.35 -1.11
N ILE A 77 12.98 5.27 -1.02
CA ILE A 77 12.27 4.89 0.20
C ILE A 77 12.61 3.45 0.55
N LYS A 78 12.98 3.20 1.81
CA LYS A 78 13.13 1.87 2.39
C LYS A 78 12.14 1.69 3.53
N ILE A 79 11.29 0.68 3.45
CA ILE A 79 10.32 0.29 4.49
C ILE A 79 10.79 -1.02 5.09
N TYR A 80 10.96 -1.09 6.41
CA TYR A 80 11.42 -2.29 7.10
C TYR A 80 11.02 -2.34 8.58
N PRO A 81 10.90 -3.53 9.18
CA PRO A 81 10.64 -3.67 10.60
C PRO A 81 11.91 -3.43 11.44
N THR A 82 11.76 -2.92 12.65
CA THR A 82 12.88 -2.82 13.63
C THR A 82 12.68 -3.63 14.90
N ILE A 83 11.52 -4.28 14.98
CA ILE A 83 11.19 -5.30 15.97
C ILE A 83 10.64 -6.51 15.22
N ASP A 84 10.73 -7.69 15.83
CA ASP A 84 10.29 -8.92 15.19
C ASP A 84 8.76 -9.04 15.12
N ALA A 85 8.29 -9.82 14.14
CA ALA A 85 6.89 -10.21 13.97
C ALA A 85 5.86 -9.05 13.98
N VAL A 86 6.15 -7.97 13.24
CA VAL A 86 5.21 -6.86 13.06
C VAL A 86 4.30 -7.06 11.85
N SER A 87 3.13 -6.43 11.92
CA SER A 87 2.16 -6.44 10.84
C SER A 87 1.70 -5.05 10.43
N ILE A 88 1.57 -4.82 9.13
CA ILE A 88 0.78 -3.73 8.56
C ILE A 88 -0.53 -4.34 8.06
N SER A 89 -1.65 -3.96 8.65
CA SER A 89 -2.96 -4.49 8.28
C SER A 89 -3.88 -3.40 7.74
N GLY A 90 -4.75 -3.74 6.79
CA GLY A 90 -5.71 -2.76 6.26
C GLY A 90 -6.87 -3.39 5.50
N ASN A 91 -7.96 -2.63 5.42
CA ASN A 91 -9.18 -2.99 4.68
C ASN A 91 -9.33 -2.03 3.47
N PRO A 92 -8.53 -2.22 2.39
CA PRO A 92 -8.59 -1.34 1.24
C PRO A 92 -9.89 -1.51 0.43
N LEU A 93 -10.34 -0.41 -0.18
CA LEU A 93 -11.46 -0.42 -1.12
C LEU A 93 -11.17 -1.29 -2.36
N ALA A 94 -12.23 -1.68 -3.07
CA ALA A 94 -12.13 -2.49 -4.28
C ALA A 94 -11.12 -1.90 -5.28
N GLY A 95 -10.27 -2.77 -5.84
CA GLY A 95 -9.21 -2.38 -6.78
C GLY A 95 -7.94 -1.80 -6.16
N PHE A 96 -7.86 -1.66 -4.83
CA PHE A 96 -6.70 -1.11 -4.13
C PHE A 96 -5.93 -2.13 -3.28
N GLY A 97 -4.67 -1.80 -2.99
CA GLY A 97 -3.78 -2.56 -2.10
C GLY A 97 -3.82 -2.06 -0.65
N VAL A 98 -3.35 -2.85 0.32
CA VAL A 98 -3.07 -2.32 1.68
C VAL A 98 -2.00 -1.24 1.58
N ILE A 99 -0.93 -1.53 0.85
CA ILE A 99 0.10 -0.57 0.42
C ILE A 99 -0.12 -0.28 -1.06
N GLN A 100 -0.12 1.00 -1.41
CA GLN A 100 -0.28 1.48 -2.78
C GLN A 100 0.94 2.32 -3.16
N LEU A 101 1.67 1.85 -4.18
CA LEU A 101 2.69 2.62 -4.86
C LEU A 101 2.05 3.22 -6.10
N ASN A 102 1.81 4.54 -6.10
CA ASN A 102 1.14 5.27 -7.17
C ASN A 102 2.16 6.14 -7.92
N GLY A 103 2.82 5.53 -8.90
CA GLY A 103 3.92 6.11 -9.66
C GLY A 103 5.18 6.32 -8.83
N ALA A 104 5.35 5.57 -7.74
CA ALA A 104 6.43 5.77 -6.78
C ALA A 104 7.68 4.99 -7.20
N ASP A 105 8.71 5.68 -7.67
CA ASP A 105 9.98 5.07 -8.08
C ASP A 105 10.91 4.83 -6.87
N ASN A 106 11.84 3.87 -6.99
CA ASN A 106 12.90 3.61 -6.01
C ASN A 106 12.41 3.22 -4.60
N VAL A 107 11.32 2.46 -4.53
CA VAL A 107 10.77 1.97 -3.27
C VAL A 107 11.24 0.54 -2.99
N THR A 108 11.65 0.33 -1.76
CA THR A 108 12.16 -0.94 -1.27
C THR A 108 11.38 -1.33 -0.01
N ILE A 109 10.74 -2.50 -0.02
CA ILE A 109 9.97 -3.06 1.10
C ILE A 109 10.66 -4.35 1.53
N GLU A 110 11.39 -4.27 2.64
CA GLU A 110 12.18 -5.36 3.19
C GLU A 110 11.51 -5.92 4.42
N GLY A 111 11.27 -7.22 4.45
CA GLY A 111 10.69 -7.84 5.62
C GLY A 111 11.69 -8.26 6.69
N ASP A 112 13.00 -8.12 6.44
CA ASP A 112 14.01 -8.40 7.45
C ASP A 112 14.12 -7.27 8.48
N ASN A 113 14.11 -7.64 9.76
CA ASN A 113 14.60 -6.82 10.85
C ASN A 113 16.13 -6.86 10.84
N PRO A 114 16.83 -5.74 10.58
CA PRO A 114 18.29 -5.70 10.52
C PRO A 114 18.95 -5.97 11.88
N ASN A 115 18.18 -5.91 12.98
CA ASN A 115 18.66 -6.19 14.33
C ASN A 115 18.56 -7.68 14.70
N THR A 116 18.01 -8.51 13.81
CA THR A 116 17.85 -9.96 14.02
C THR A 116 18.69 -10.69 12.99
N GLY A 117 19.53 -11.62 13.44
CA GLY A 117 20.43 -12.37 12.56
C GLY A 117 19.69 -13.39 11.69
N GLY A 118 20.23 -13.66 10.49
CA GLY A 118 19.67 -14.61 9.52
C GLY A 118 18.54 -14.02 8.65
N ASP A 119 18.14 -14.76 7.61
CA ASP A 119 16.99 -14.38 6.77
C ASP A 119 15.72 -14.46 7.63
N ASN A 120 15.03 -13.33 7.83
CA ASN A 120 13.92 -13.24 8.77
C ASN A 120 12.72 -12.50 8.18
N ARG A 121 11.56 -13.17 8.12
CA ARG A 121 10.36 -12.57 7.53
C ARG A 121 9.50 -11.88 8.58
N ASN A 122 10.07 -10.83 9.17
CA ASN A 122 9.52 -10.13 10.32
C ASN A 122 8.45 -9.08 9.99
N LEU A 123 8.29 -8.72 8.72
CA LEU A 123 7.19 -7.89 8.25
C LEU A 123 6.10 -8.74 7.60
N THR A 124 4.91 -8.71 8.20
CA THR A 124 3.68 -9.24 7.60
C THR A 124 2.82 -8.09 7.08
N ILE A 125 2.33 -8.20 5.84
CA ILE A 125 1.33 -7.25 5.31
C ILE A 125 0.04 -8.03 5.08
N ASN A 126 -1.03 -7.58 5.73
CA ASN A 126 -2.28 -8.32 5.82
C ASN A 126 -3.46 -7.52 5.29
N SER A 127 -4.11 -8.03 4.26
CA SER A 127 -5.41 -7.51 3.82
C SER A 127 -6.51 -8.10 4.70
N THR A 128 -7.21 -7.24 5.43
CA THR A 128 -8.41 -7.58 6.19
C THR A 128 -9.69 -7.25 5.43
N ALA A 129 -9.58 -6.92 4.14
CA ALA A 129 -10.74 -6.73 3.28
C ALA A 129 -11.60 -7.99 3.25
N SER A 130 -12.92 -7.81 3.18
CA SER A 130 -13.82 -8.96 3.09
C SER A 130 -13.61 -9.69 1.76
N ALA A 131 -13.79 -11.02 1.76
CA ALA A 131 -13.60 -11.88 0.58
C ALA A 131 -14.67 -11.67 -0.52
N ASN A 132 -15.56 -10.69 -0.40
CA ASN A 132 -16.45 -10.24 -1.48
C ASN A 132 -15.96 -8.95 -2.14
N ILE A 133 -14.92 -8.29 -1.62
CA ILE A 133 -14.32 -7.11 -2.24
C ILE A 133 -13.34 -7.58 -3.32
N THR A 134 -13.56 -7.14 -4.55
CA THR A 134 -12.81 -7.56 -5.73
C THR A 134 -11.64 -6.64 -6.03
N GLY A 135 -10.60 -7.21 -6.63
CA GLY A 135 -9.42 -6.48 -7.11
C GLY A 135 -8.51 -5.99 -6.00
N ASN A 136 -8.70 -6.46 -4.76
CA ASN A 136 -7.80 -6.11 -3.68
C ASN A 136 -6.44 -6.76 -3.88
N SER A 137 -5.42 -6.07 -3.38
CA SER A 137 -4.09 -6.63 -3.26
C SER A 137 -3.50 -6.39 -1.87
N VAL A 138 -2.44 -7.10 -1.52
CA VAL A 138 -1.64 -6.72 -0.36
C VAL A 138 -0.79 -5.50 -0.72
N ILE A 139 -0.10 -5.57 -1.86
CA ILE A 139 0.65 -4.45 -2.43
C ILE A 139 0.15 -4.19 -3.85
N ARG A 140 -0.27 -2.95 -4.11
CA ARG A 140 -0.59 -2.47 -5.45
C ARG A 140 0.52 -1.58 -5.97
N ILE A 141 1.04 -1.93 -7.13
CA ILE A 141 1.99 -1.15 -7.92
C ILE A 141 1.19 -0.60 -9.10
N ALA A 142 1.02 0.72 -9.14
CA ALA A 142 0.22 1.36 -10.17
C ALA A 142 0.88 2.63 -10.69
N VAL A 143 0.57 2.94 -11.94
CA VAL A 143 0.86 4.23 -12.58
C VAL A 143 -0.44 4.99 -12.77
N SER A 144 -0.38 6.32 -12.77
CA SER A 144 -1.52 7.18 -13.09
C SER A 144 -1.41 7.72 -14.51
N THR A 145 -2.38 8.51 -14.97
CA THR A 145 -2.25 9.22 -16.25
C THR A 145 -1.19 10.32 -16.22
N ALA A 146 -0.91 10.89 -15.05
CA ALA A 146 0.06 11.96 -14.86
C ALA A 146 1.49 11.45 -14.57
N VAL A 147 1.62 10.19 -14.13
CA VAL A 147 2.90 9.54 -13.83
C VAL A 147 2.91 8.17 -14.46
N THR A 148 3.83 7.97 -15.40
CA THR A 148 3.93 6.75 -16.19
C THR A 148 5.08 5.82 -15.78
N SER A 149 5.84 6.15 -14.74
CA SER A 149 6.90 5.31 -14.17
C SER A 149 6.49 4.74 -12.81
N VAL A 150 6.94 3.51 -12.53
CA VAL A 150 6.94 2.90 -11.20
C VAL A 150 8.08 1.86 -11.16
N ASP A 151 9.29 2.39 -11.31
CA ASP A 151 10.51 1.64 -11.56
C ASP A 151 11.32 1.39 -10.29
N ASN A 152 12.20 0.40 -10.36
CA ASN A 152 13.13 0.04 -9.28
C ASN A 152 12.43 -0.30 -7.95
N ILE A 153 11.25 -0.94 -8.04
CA ILE A 153 10.54 -1.51 -6.90
C ILE A 153 11.19 -2.80 -6.45
N LYS A 154 11.54 -2.90 -5.17
CA LYS A 154 12.02 -4.14 -4.54
C LYS A 154 11.08 -4.51 -3.41
N ILE A 155 10.62 -5.76 -3.41
CA ILE A 155 9.80 -6.33 -2.34
C ILE A 155 10.39 -7.69 -2.04
N HIS A 156 11.01 -7.86 -0.87
CA HIS A 156 11.56 -9.15 -0.47
C HIS A 156 11.46 -9.40 1.03
N ASN A 157 11.58 -10.68 1.37
CA ASN A 157 11.53 -11.20 2.75
C ASN A 157 10.28 -10.80 3.56
N CYS A 158 9.19 -10.41 2.89
CA CYS A 158 7.90 -10.11 3.52
C CYS A 158 6.98 -11.35 3.55
N ASN A 159 6.09 -11.42 4.53
CA ASN A 159 4.90 -12.29 4.48
C ASN A 159 3.72 -11.49 3.92
N LEU A 160 3.08 -11.98 2.87
CA LEU A 160 1.94 -11.31 2.22
C LEU A 160 0.67 -12.14 2.37
N ASN A 161 -0.28 -11.63 3.16
CA ASN A 161 -1.54 -12.30 3.45
C ASN A 161 -2.68 -11.55 2.75
N GLY A 162 -3.22 -12.16 1.69
CA GLY A 162 -4.38 -11.65 0.95
C GLY A 162 -5.71 -11.93 1.65
N ASN A 163 -6.80 -11.40 1.10
CA ASN A 163 -8.16 -11.56 1.64
C ASN A 163 -8.90 -12.84 1.18
N VAL A 164 -8.26 -13.68 0.36
CA VAL A 164 -8.91 -14.84 -0.25
C VAL A 164 -8.92 -16.03 0.68
N THR A 165 -10.09 -16.65 0.83
CA THR A 165 -10.24 -17.97 1.45
C THR A 165 -10.52 -19.02 0.36
N GLY A 166 -9.74 -20.10 0.31
CA GLY A 166 -9.95 -21.23 -0.61
C GLY A 166 -9.68 -20.92 -2.09
N GLY A 167 -8.76 -20.00 -2.41
CA GLY A 167 -8.48 -19.51 -3.77
C GLY A 167 -7.90 -20.54 -4.75
N ASN A 168 -7.50 -21.72 -4.29
CA ASN A 168 -7.02 -22.82 -5.14
C ASN A 168 -8.10 -23.91 -5.34
N SER A 169 -9.37 -23.55 -5.24
CA SER A 169 -10.49 -24.48 -5.43
C SER A 169 -10.96 -24.46 -6.88
N SER A 170 -10.86 -25.59 -7.58
CA SER A 170 -11.28 -25.75 -8.99
C SER A 170 -12.75 -25.44 -9.26
N SER A 171 -13.59 -25.46 -8.23
CA SER A 171 -15.00 -25.05 -8.28
C SER A 171 -15.25 -23.54 -8.28
N LYS A 172 -14.20 -22.71 -8.11
CA LYS A 172 -14.31 -21.24 -8.10
C LYS A 172 -14.09 -20.72 -9.52
N THR A 173 -15.18 -20.56 -10.27
CA THR A 173 -15.17 -20.10 -11.68
C THR A 173 -15.72 -18.68 -11.87
N SER A 174 -16.21 -18.03 -10.80
CA SER A 174 -16.84 -16.71 -10.88
C SER A 174 -15.80 -15.60 -11.09
N THR A 175 -15.98 -14.74 -12.09
CA THR A 175 -15.09 -13.58 -12.33
C THR A 175 -15.34 -12.38 -11.41
N ALA A 176 -16.35 -12.46 -10.54
CA ALA A 176 -16.79 -11.39 -9.64
C ALA A 176 -16.57 -11.68 -8.15
N SER A 177 -15.79 -12.72 -7.80
CA SER A 177 -15.46 -13.06 -6.41
C SER A 177 -13.99 -12.78 -6.12
N SER A 178 -13.65 -12.37 -4.89
CA SER A 178 -12.24 -12.19 -4.48
C SER A 178 -11.43 -13.47 -4.67
N SER A 179 -12.03 -14.65 -4.53
CA SER A 179 -11.38 -15.94 -4.76
C SER A 179 -10.80 -16.10 -6.16
N SER A 180 -11.25 -15.30 -7.11
CA SER A 180 -10.81 -15.32 -8.50
C SER A 180 -10.10 -14.03 -8.93
N PHE A 181 -10.14 -12.98 -8.11
CA PHE A 181 -9.67 -11.65 -8.50
C PHE A 181 -9.13 -10.86 -7.29
N SER A 182 -8.20 -11.46 -6.56
CA SER A 182 -7.42 -10.82 -5.50
C SER A 182 -5.97 -11.27 -5.62
N PHE A 183 -5.04 -10.41 -5.20
CA PHE A 183 -3.62 -10.58 -5.49
C PHE A 183 -2.76 -10.43 -4.23
N GLY A 184 -1.65 -11.15 -4.14
CA GLY A 184 -0.59 -10.78 -3.20
C GLY A 184 0.01 -9.44 -3.63
N ILE A 185 0.52 -9.41 -4.86
CA ILE A 185 1.04 -8.21 -5.52
C ILE A 185 0.29 -8.02 -6.83
N ALA A 186 -0.19 -6.81 -7.10
CA ALA A 186 -0.79 -6.45 -8.38
C ALA A 186 0.00 -5.32 -9.04
N VAL A 187 0.48 -5.54 -10.26
CA VAL A 187 1.05 -4.50 -11.12
C VAL A 187 -0.01 -4.12 -12.14
N VAL A 188 -0.52 -2.89 -12.06
CA VAL A 188 -1.65 -2.45 -12.89
C VAL A 188 -1.41 -1.06 -13.45
N THR A 189 -1.89 -0.83 -14.66
CA THR A 189 -2.04 0.52 -15.21
C THR A 189 -3.35 1.10 -14.72
N GLU A 190 -3.40 2.35 -14.26
CA GLU A 190 -4.69 3.03 -14.11
C GLU A 190 -5.33 3.28 -15.47
N VAL A 191 -6.13 2.31 -15.91
CA VAL A 191 -7.08 2.50 -17.01
C VAL A 191 -8.48 2.60 -16.40
N GLN A 192 -8.61 3.44 -15.37
CA GLN A 192 -9.91 3.68 -14.72
C GLN A 192 -10.85 4.41 -15.67
N LEU A 193 -10.36 5.28 -16.55
CA LEU A 193 -11.22 6.02 -17.48
C LEU A 193 -11.68 5.16 -18.68
N LEU A 194 -10.81 4.38 -19.31
CA LEU A 194 -11.20 3.63 -20.52
C LEU A 194 -12.06 2.40 -20.22
N GLN A 195 -11.88 1.75 -19.05
CA GLN A 195 -12.72 0.61 -18.67
C GLN A 195 -14.10 1.04 -18.19
N VAL A 196 -14.20 2.15 -17.43
CA VAL A 196 -15.48 2.74 -17.04
C VAL A 196 -16.22 3.31 -18.25
N PHE A 197 -15.53 3.99 -19.18
CA PHE A 197 -16.15 4.41 -20.46
C PHE A 197 -16.61 3.23 -21.30
N ARG A 198 -15.83 2.14 -21.41
CA ARG A 198 -16.27 0.93 -22.13
C ARG A 198 -17.49 0.29 -21.46
N LEU A 199 -17.54 0.22 -20.14
CA LEU A 199 -18.65 -0.35 -19.40
C LEU A 199 -19.92 0.50 -19.49
N LEU A 200 -19.79 1.83 -19.41
CA LEU A 200 -20.88 2.78 -19.64
C LEU A 200 -21.38 2.76 -21.09
N LEU A 201 -20.47 2.71 -22.07
CA LEU A 201 -20.83 2.60 -23.48
C LEU A 201 -21.53 1.26 -23.77
N LEU A 202 -21.07 0.16 -23.15
CA LEU A 202 -21.71 -1.14 -23.23
C LEU A 202 -23.08 -1.17 -22.56
N GLN A 203 -23.25 -0.54 -21.40
CA GLN A 203 -24.56 -0.41 -20.75
C GLN A 203 -25.54 0.44 -21.57
N GLN A 204 -25.09 1.57 -22.12
CA GLN A 204 -25.89 2.44 -23.00
C GLN A 204 -26.28 1.71 -24.29
N LEU A 205 -25.36 0.95 -24.90
CA LEU A 205 -25.62 0.13 -26.08
C LEU A 205 -26.61 -1.01 -25.78
N GLN A 206 -26.48 -1.67 -24.62
CA GLN A 206 -27.39 -2.73 -24.18
C GLN A 206 -28.80 -2.21 -23.84
N THR A 207 -28.95 -0.96 -23.42
CA THR A 207 -30.27 -0.34 -23.22
C THR A 207 -30.94 0.07 -24.53
N LEU A 208 -30.16 0.41 -25.56
CA LEU A 208 -30.67 0.77 -26.90
C LEU A 208 -31.06 -0.44 -27.76
N LEU A 209 -30.56 -1.64 -27.42
CA LEU A 209 -30.79 -2.89 -28.15
C LEU A 209 -31.86 -3.80 -27.52
N ARG A 210 -32.53 -3.35 -26.45
CA ARG A 210 -33.70 -4.06 -25.90
C ARG A 210 -34.96 -3.59 -26.67
N PRO A 211 -35.67 -4.48 -27.38
CA PRO A 211 -36.93 -4.15 -28.03
C PRO A 211 -38.04 -3.81 -27.02
#